data_AF-A0A3A8PUE4-F1
#
_entry.id   AF-A0A3A8PUE4-F1
#
_cell.length_a   1.000
_cell.length_b   1.000
_cell.length_c   1.000
_cell.angle_alpha   90.00
_cell.angle_beta   90.00
_cell.angle_gamma   90.00
#
_symmetry.space_group_name_H-M   'P 1'
#
loop_
_entity.id
_entity.type
_entity.pdbx_description
1 polymer ?
#
loop_
_entity_poly.entity_id
_entity_poly.type
_entity_poly.pdbx_seq_one_letter_code
_entity_poly.pdbx_strand_id
1 'polypeptide(L)'
;MMRGARAVGRRLARTRLGRMLSRGWRGMRDRLRQARERIRQWRQRRRQQQQQTPQQRLDRAVEQLQPRVGSLLRRGVPRLRLRAQLAIWRAWYRLTRLSVEREGGDRGRILAIINPRRPVASVYTVPDGIRLMRIIDEVANEVLGLRPEQQPEHTRAVEAEAEQLRQQREQRRGVPGEEPLEVQPGVGNLGAIMDYRRQVAGARQGQTQNVRVGGTLVEESFHEQRVVALGNIRVEGVGGRGRYRDIAQELANVQRLTGASEQGIATALRNLARGDPMPGFVTGQPNAQNLMQSLAGLTRLFQLEAARAGVAAAHVPMLLDMVAHSGSQRMSFQEAFSSIPERRGGGGLFPASQRGAGAGMRAVEAERVPGVEYASGERRAQEQRRRQIEFVRRWIRAQMEALDMNFSDGNQVRRFIRESFENALRQSVSMHYGVDITRTPGS
;
A
#
# COMPACT_ATOMS: atom_id res chain seq x y z
N MET A 1 -52.33 -51.17 -52.41
CA MET A 1 -52.94 -50.51 -51.23
C MET A 1 -52.27 -49.14 -50.90
N MET A 2 -52.35 -48.12 -51.77
CA MET A 2 -51.85 -46.76 -51.45
C MET A 2 -52.88 -45.64 -51.70
N ARG A 3 -54.12 -45.97 -52.11
CA ARG A 3 -55.17 -44.97 -52.38
C ARG A 3 -56.00 -44.58 -51.13
N GLY A 4 -56.04 -45.41 -50.08
CA GLY A 4 -56.79 -45.14 -48.84
C GLY A 4 -56.15 -44.10 -47.89
N ALA A 5 -54.83 -44.06 -47.78
CA ALA A 5 -54.13 -43.14 -46.87
C ALA A 5 -54.25 -41.66 -47.28
N ARG A 6 -54.38 -41.37 -48.58
CA ARG A 6 -54.54 -39.99 -49.08
C ARG A 6 -55.91 -39.38 -48.81
N ALA A 7 -56.96 -40.19 -48.60
CA ALA A 7 -58.31 -39.70 -48.33
C ALA A 7 -58.49 -39.30 -46.85
N VAL A 8 -57.92 -40.07 -45.92
CA VAL A 8 -57.95 -39.78 -44.48
C VAL A 8 -57.13 -38.52 -44.16
N GLY A 9 -55.97 -38.34 -44.81
CA GLY A 9 -55.14 -37.14 -44.65
C GLY A 9 -55.83 -35.84 -45.09
N ARG A 10 -56.70 -35.88 -46.11
CA ARG A 10 -57.43 -34.68 -46.57
C ARG A 10 -58.57 -34.26 -45.63
N ARG A 11 -59.20 -35.19 -44.91
CA ARG A 11 -60.23 -34.88 -43.90
C ARG A 11 -59.65 -34.30 -42.61
N LEU A 12 -58.55 -34.85 -42.12
CA LEU A 12 -57.87 -34.33 -40.94
C LEU A 12 -57.28 -32.92 -41.17
N ALA A 13 -56.81 -32.63 -42.39
CA ALA A 13 -56.28 -31.30 -42.75
C ALA A 13 -57.30 -30.14 -42.68
N ARG A 14 -58.61 -30.40 -42.75
CA ARG A 14 -59.67 -29.37 -42.67
C ARG A 14 -60.15 -29.07 -41.24
N THR A 15 -59.78 -29.89 -40.26
CA THR A 15 -60.10 -29.69 -38.84
C THR A 15 -59.38 -28.47 -38.27
N ARG A 16 -59.93 -27.85 -37.21
CA ARG A 16 -59.27 -26.71 -36.53
C ARG A 16 -57.86 -27.08 -36.06
N LEU A 17 -57.66 -28.32 -35.61
CA LEU A 17 -56.37 -28.90 -35.23
C LEU A 17 -55.39 -29.02 -36.41
N GLY A 18 -55.83 -29.49 -37.57
CA GLY A 18 -55.00 -29.57 -38.79
C GLY A 18 -54.57 -28.19 -39.32
N ARG A 19 -55.44 -27.17 -39.20
CA ARG A 19 -55.10 -25.77 -39.52
C ARG A 19 -54.12 -25.16 -38.52
N MET A 20 -54.18 -25.56 -37.25
CA MET A 20 -53.24 -25.09 -36.21
C MET A 20 -51.85 -25.72 -36.37
N LEU A 21 -51.80 -27.03 -36.63
CA LEU A 21 -50.55 -27.77 -36.92
C LEU A 21 -49.85 -27.28 -38.20
N SER A 22 -50.61 -27.01 -39.27
CA SER A 22 -50.03 -26.51 -40.52
C SER A 22 -49.49 -25.08 -40.41
N ARG A 23 -50.04 -24.23 -39.53
CA ARG A 23 -49.47 -22.91 -39.20
C ARG A 23 -48.19 -23.05 -38.37
N GLY A 24 -48.16 -23.95 -37.38
CA GLY A 24 -46.96 -24.25 -36.61
C GLY A 24 -45.80 -24.78 -37.47
N TRP A 25 -46.12 -25.63 -38.45
CA TRP A 25 -45.12 -26.19 -39.37
C TRP A 25 -44.48 -25.14 -40.28
N ARG A 26 -45.25 -24.13 -40.73
CA ARG A 26 -44.69 -23.01 -41.51
C ARG A 26 -43.72 -22.18 -40.67
N GLY A 27 -44.10 -21.80 -39.45
CA GLY A 27 -43.23 -21.04 -38.55
C GLY A 27 -41.92 -21.78 -38.19
N MET A 28 -41.98 -23.10 -38.02
CA MET A 28 -40.79 -23.93 -37.79
C MET A 28 -39.88 -23.99 -39.02
N ARG A 29 -40.46 -24.13 -40.22
CA ARG A 29 -39.71 -24.14 -41.48
C ARG A 29 -39.04 -22.79 -41.75
N ASP A 30 -39.69 -21.69 -41.41
CA ASP A 30 -39.13 -20.33 -41.53
C ASP A 30 -37.99 -20.10 -40.54
N ARG A 31 -38.12 -20.56 -39.29
CA ARG A 31 -37.01 -20.54 -38.31
C ARG A 31 -35.82 -21.37 -38.76
N LEU A 32 -36.05 -22.54 -39.35
CA LEU A 32 -34.99 -23.38 -39.92
C LEU A 32 -34.31 -22.72 -41.13
N ARG A 33 -35.08 -22.06 -42.01
CA ARG A 33 -34.53 -21.28 -43.13
C ARG A 33 -33.66 -20.12 -42.62
N GLN A 34 -34.15 -19.36 -41.65
CA GLN A 34 -33.39 -18.27 -41.02
C GLN A 34 -32.11 -18.79 -40.34
N ALA A 35 -32.17 -19.92 -39.63
CA ALA A 35 -31.00 -20.53 -39.02
C ALA A 35 -29.98 -20.98 -40.08
N ARG A 36 -30.45 -21.59 -41.18
CA ARG A 36 -29.59 -22.04 -42.29
C ARG A 36 -28.95 -20.86 -43.01
N GLU A 37 -29.69 -19.77 -43.20
CA GLU A 37 -29.17 -18.52 -43.75
C GLU A 37 -28.13 -17.87 -42.83
N ARG A 38 -28.39 -17.81 -41.51
CA ARG A 38 -27.39 -17.34 -40.53
C ARG A 38 -26.11 -18.18 -40.58
N ILE A 39 -26.22 -19.50 -40.71
CA ILE A 39 -25.05 -20.38 -40.85
C ILE A 39 -24.33 -20.14 -42.19
N ARG A 40 -25.06 -19.94 -43.29
CA ARG A 40 -24.47 -19.68 -44.61
C ARG A 40 -23.76 -18.32 -44.65
N GLN A 41 -24.40 -17.28 -44.12
CA GLN A 41 -23.81 -15.95 -43.93
C GLN A 41 -22.60 -16.01 -43.01
N TRP A 42 -22.66 -16.77 -41.91
CA TRP A 42 -21.52 -16.98 -41.03
C TRP A 42 -20.36 -17.66 -41.76
N ARG A 43 -20.61 -18.71 -42.56
CA ARG A 43 -19.58 -19.37 -43.39
C ARG A 43 -18.99 -18.44 -44.46
N GLN A 44 -19.81 -17.65 -45.15
CA GLN A 44 -19.34 -16.67 -46.14
C GLN A 44 -18.49 -15.58 -45.49
N ARG A 45 -18.94 -15.00 -44.37
CA ARG A 45 -18.16 -14.04 -43.58
C ARG A 45 -16.84 -14.65 -43.11
N ARG A 46 -16.84 -15.93 -42.70
CA ARG A 46 -15.63 -16.65 -42.27
C ARG A 46 -14.64 -16.87 -43.43
N ARG A 47 -15.13 -17.14 -44.65
CA ARG A 47 -14.30 -17.25 -45.86
C ARG A 47 -13.72 -15.89 -46.28
N GLN A 48 -14.52 -14.83 -46.27
CA GLN A 48 -14.04 -13.46 -46.54
C GLN A 48 -13.00 -13.02 -45.48
N GLN A 49 -13.19 -13.39 -44.22
CA GLN A 49 -12.20 -13.16 -43.17
C GLN A 49 -10.92 -14.00 -43.31
N GLN A 50 -11.00 -15.19 -43.93
CA GLN A 50 -9.81 -16.00 -44.24
C GLN A 50 -8.94 -15.38 -45.35
N GLN A 51 -9.55 -14.57 -46.24
CA GLN A 51 -8.81 -13.84 -47.27
C GLN A 51 -8.09 -12.59 -46.74
N GLN A 52 -8.37 -12.16 -45.51
CA GLN A 52 -7.66 -11.03 -44.91
C GLN A 52 -6.21 -11.40 -44.65
N THR A 53 -5.31 -10.52 -45.11
CA THR A 53 -3.88 -10.70 -44.88
C THR A 53 -3.60 -10.77 -43.37
N PRO A 54 -2.56 -11.51 -42.94
CA PRO A 54 -2.14 -11.53 -41.54
C PRO A 54 -1.99 -10.12 -40.92
N GLN A 55 -1.52 -9.15 -41.72
CA GLN A 55 -1.38 -7.74 -41.32
C GLN A 55 -2.74 -7.07 -41.05
N GLN A 56 -3.71 -7.18 -41.96
CA GLN A 56 -5.05 -6.61 -41.75
C GLN A 56 -5.73 -7.19 -40.50
N ARG A 57 -5.53 -8.49 -40.23
CA ARG A 57 -6.04 -9.14 -39.02
C ARG A 57 -5.36 -8.60 -37.76
N LEU A 58 -4.05 -8.40 -37.81
CA LEU A 58 -3.29 -7.82 -36.71
C LEU A 58 -3.72 -6.38 -36.42
N ASP A 59 -3.78 -5.52 -37.43
CA ASP A 59 -4.15 -4.11 -37.26
C ASP A 59 -5.57 -3.97 -36.68
N ARG A 60 -6.53 -4.74 -37.19
CA ARG A 60 -7.89 -4.81 -36.64
C ARG A 60 -7.90 -5.31 -35.19
N ALA A 61 -7.11 -6.33 -34.87
CA ALA A 61 -7.03 -6.83 -33.51
C ALA A 61 -6.43 -5.77 -32.57
N VAL A 62 -5.38 -5.06 -32.98
CA VAL A 62 -4.75 -3.97 -32.20
C VAL A 62 -5.75 -2.85 -31.94
N GLU A 63 -6.44 -2.37 -32.98
CA GLU A 63 -7.46 -1.31 -32.87
C GLU A 63 -8.57 -1.67 -31.87
N GLN A 64 -9.04 -2.92 -31.89
CA GLN A 64 -10.09 -3.39 -30.98
C GLN A 64 -9.56 -3.72 -29.57
N LEU A 65 -8.31 -4.17 -29.46
CA LEU A 65 -7.69 -4.52 -28.19
C LEU A 65 -7.24 -3.30 -27.41
N GLN A 66 -6.73 -2.25 -28.06
CA GLN A 66 -6.26 -1.03 -27.40
C GLN A 66 -7.24 -0.46 -26.37
N PRO A 67 -8.50 -0.13 -26.71
CA PRO A 67 -9.44 0.44 -25.76
C PRO A 67 -9.84 -0.55 -24.66
N ARG A 68 -9.88 -1.85 -24.96
CA ARG A 68 -10.26 -2.91 -23.99
C ARG A 68 -9.15 -3.21 -23.01
N VAL A 69 -7.93 -3.41 -23.51
CA VAL A 69 -6.71 -3.55 -22.70
C VAL A 69 -6.53 -2.28 -21.88
N GLY A 70 -6.62 -1.11 -22.50
CA GLY A 70 -6.57 0.17 -21.82
C GLY A 70 -7.63 0.28 -20.72
N SER A 71 -8.86 -0.18 -20.95
CA SER A 71 -9.90 -0.23 -19.91
C SER A 71 -9.58 -1.20 -18.77
N LEU A 72 -8.93 -2.34 -19.02
CA LEU A 72 -8.53 -3.27 -17.95
C LEU A 72 -7.33 -2.76 -17.16
N LEU A 73 -6.36 -2.15 -17.83
CA LEU A 73 -5.23 -1.51 -17.18
C LEU A 73 -5.73 -0.34 -16.32
N ARG A 74 -6.63 0.50 -16.87
CA ARG A 74 -7.45 1.50 -16.15
C ARG A 74 -8.35 0.94 -15.05
N ARG A 75 -8.48 -0.38 -14.90
CA ARG A 75 -9.17 -1.05 -13.80
C ARG A 75 -8.21 -1.81 -12.88
N GLY A 76 -6.90 -1.63 -13.04
CA GLY A 76 -5.88 -2.14 -12.12
C GLY A 76 -5.97 -3.66 -11.94
N VAL A 77 -6.39 -4.36 -13.00
CA VAL A 77 -6.77 -5.76 -12.88
C VAL A 77 -5.57 -6.60 -12.39
N PRO A 78 -5.76 -7.49 -11.38
CA PRO A 78 -4.69 -8.34 -10.87
C PRO A 78 -3.99 -9.10 -11.99
N ARG A 79 -2.66 -9.27 -11.88
CA ARG A 79 -1.82 -9.85 -12.94
C ARG A 79 -2.31 -11.20 -13.48
N LEU A 80 -2.86 -12.06 -12.61
CA LEU A 80 -3.41 -13.36 -13.01
C LEU A 80 -4.67 -13.20 -13.87
N ARG A 81 -5.60 -12.32 -13.46
CA ARG A 81 -6.81 -12.03 -14.22
C ARG A 81 -6.48 -11.32 -15.53
N LEU A 82 -5.51 -10.41 -15.55
CA LEU A 82 -5.01 -9.80 -16.79
C LEU A 82 -4.46 -10.87 -17.74
N ARG A 83 -3.64 -11.81 -17.25
CA ARG A 83 -3.11 -12.92 -18.06
C ARG A 83 -4.22 -13.80 -18.63
N ALA A 84 -5.21 -14.17 -17.82
CA ALA A 84 -6.35 -14.97 -18.28
C ALA A 84 -7.14 -14.22 -19.38
N GLN A 85 -7.39 -12.92 -19.18
CA GLN A 85 -8.13 -12.11 -20.14
C GLN A 85 -7.36 -11.92 -21.45
N LEU A 86 -6.03 -11.71 -21.39
CA LEU A 86 -5.17 -11.68 -22.57
C LEU A 86 -5.16 -13.04 -23.29
N ALA A 87 -5.19 -14.17 -22.56
CA ALA A 87 -5.27 -15.50 -23.16
C ALA A 87 -6.61 -15.73 -23.90
N ILE A 88 -7.73 -15.29 -23.33
CA ILE A 88 -9.05 -15.32 -23.97
C ILE A 88 -9.01 -14.50 -25.27
N TRP A 89 -8.49 -13.27 -25.22
CA TRP A 89 -8.37 -12.42 -26.39
C TRP A 89 -7.40 -12.96 -27.43
N ARG A 90 -6.30 -13.57 -27.03
CA ARG A 90 -5.39 -14.28 -27.93
C ARG A 90 -6.14 -15.32 -28.76
N ALA A 91 -6.94 -16.15 -28.10
CA ALA A 91 -7.74 -17.18 -28.77
C ALA A 91 -8.82 -16.57 -29.67
N TRP A 92 -9.55 -15.57 -29.18
CA TRP A 92 -10.64 -14.93 -29.92
C TRP A 92 -10.16 -14.24 -31.20
N TYR A 93 -9.07 -13.45 -31.11
CA TYR A 93 -8.48 -12.77 -32.25
C TYR A 93 -7.50 -13.63 -33.05
N ARG A 94 -7.32 -14.90 -32.65
CA ARG A 94 -6.43 -15.88 -33.30
C ARG A 94 -4.99 -15.35 -33.44
N LEU A 95 -4.54 -14.63 -32.42
CA LEU A 95 -3.17 -14.14 -32.34
C LEU A 95 -2.23 -15.30 -31.99
N THR A 96 -1.04 -15.33 -32.58
CA THR A 96 0.01 -16.29 -32.19
C THR A 96 0.40 -16.06 -30.73
N ARG A 97 0.61 -14.80 -30.36
CA ARG A 97 0.95 -14.38 -28.99
C ARG A 97 0.28 -13.07 -28.63
N LEU A 98 -0.24 -12.99 -27.41
CA LEU A 98 -0.67 -11.75 -26.77
C LEU A 98 -0.17 -11.80 -25.32
N SER A 99 0.93 -11.12 -25.04
CA SER A 99 1.58 -11.20 -23.73
C SER A 99 2.19 -9.88 -23.32
N VAL A 100 2.37 -9.70 -22.02
CA VAL A 100 3.17 -8.61 -21.45
C VAL A 100 4.65 -8.98 -21.58
N GLU A 101 5.40 -8.24 -22.38
CA GLU A 101 6.87 -8.28 -22.42
C GLU A 101 7.44 -7.17 -21.52
N ARG A 102 8.50 -7.47 -20.80
CA ARG A 102 9.20 -6.47 -19.97
C ARG A 102 10.27 -5.80 -20.81
N GLU A 103 10.34 -4.47 -20.76
CA GLU A 103 11.35 -3.66 -21.45
C GLU A 103 12.46 -3.16 -20.52
N GLY A 104 12.56 -3.75 -19.32
CA GLY A 104 13.49 -3.35 -18.27
C GLY A 104 12.84 -2.50 -17.19
N GLY A 105 13.28 -2.73 -15.94
CA GLY A 105 12.74 -2.10 -14.73
C GLY A 105 11.22 -2.21 -14.64
N ASP A 106 10.57 -1.06 -14.46
CA ASP A 106 9.13 -0.94 -14.22
C ASP A 106 8.29 -0.86 -15.49
N ARG A 107 8.89 -1.07 -16.66
CA ARG A 107 8.23 -0.92 -17.95
C ARG A 107 7.99 -2.26 -18.61
N GLY A 108 6.81 -2.40 -19.19
CA GLY A 108 6.45 -3.49 -20.07
C GLY A 108 5.54 -3.01 -21.19
N ARG A 109 5.37 -3.87 -22.20
CA ARG A 109 4.43 -3.65 -23.30
C ARG A 109 3.62 -4.91 -23.50
N ILE A 110 2.32 -4.76 -23.67
CA ILE A 110 1.46 -5.81 -24.20
C ILE A 110 1.68 -5.83 -25.71
N LEU A 111 2.29 -6.90 -26.20
CA LEU A 111 2.53 -7.10 -27.63
C LEU A 111 1.54 -8.12 -28.19
N ALA A 112 0.97 -7.80 -29.35
CA ALA A 112 0.22 -8.72 -30.19
C ALA A 112 1.12 -9.20 -31.35
N ILE A 113 1.12 -10.52 -31.61
CA ILE A 113 1.96 -11.13 -32.64
C ILE A 113 1.10 -12.05 -33.52
N ILE A 114 1.13 -11.80 -34.83
CA ILE A 114 0.68 -12.71 -35.90
C ILE A 114 1.78 -12.90 -36.98
N ASN A 115 2.89 -12.15 -36.86
CA ASN A 115 3.88 -11.84 -37.90
C ASN A 115 3.36 -10.72 -38.84
N PRO A 116 3.71 -9.43 -38.60
CA PRO A 116 4.71 -8.91 -37.66
C PRO A 116 4.21 -8.77 -36.20
N ARG A 117 5.05 -8.18 -35.33
CA ARG A 117 4.72 -7.81 -33.93
C ARG A 117 4.22 -6.36 -33.87
N ARG A 118 3.18 -6.09 -33.08
CA ARG A 118 2.65 -4.74 -32.84
C ARG A 118 2.43 -4.49 -31.34
N PRO A 119 2.83 -3.33 -30.80
CA PRO A 119 2.46 -2.94 -29.44
C PRO A 119 0.98 -2.61 -29.37
N VAL A 120 0.29 -3.14 -28.36
CA VAL A 120 -1.11 -2.83 -28.07
C VAL A 120 -1.19 -1.74 -27.01
N ALA A 121 -0.53 -1.94 -25.88
CA ALA A 121 -0.53 -0.99 -24.77
C ALA A 121 0.78 -1.09 -24.00
N SER A 122 1.23 0.04 -23.43
CA SER A 122 2.31 0.04 -22.45
C SER A 122 1.74 -0.30 -21.08
N VAL A 123 2.44 -1.15 -20.33
CA VAL A 123 2.11 -1.51 -18.95
C VAL A 123 3.27 -1.08 -18.08
N TYR A 124 2.99 -0.41 -16.99
CA TYR A 124 4.01 -0.08 -16.02
C TYR A 124 3.67 -0.72 -14.69
N THR A 125 4.69 -1.18 -13.98
CA THR A 125 4.54 -1.70 -12.63
C THR A 125 4.91 -0.62 -11.61
N VAL A 126 4.47 -0.79 -10.36
CA VAL A 126 4.96 0.02 -9.24
C VAL A 126 6.49 -0.02 -9.25
N PRO A 127 7.18 1.13 -9.16
CA PRO A 127 8.61 1.21 -9.07
C PRO A 127 9.19 0.14 -8.14
N ASP A 128 10.14 -0.62 -8.65
CA ASP A 128 10.87 -1.57 -7.83
C ASP A 128 12.10 -0.94 -7.17
N GLY A 129 12.55 -1.63 -6.12
CA GLY A 129 13.87 -1.38 -5.55
C GLY A 129 14.06 0.00 -4.94
N ILE A 130 15.23 0.56 -5.28
CA ILE A 130 15.81 1.78 -4.72
C ILE A 130 15.02 3.02 -5.15
N ARG A 131 14.39 3.00 -6.34
CA ARG A 131 13.67 4.18 -6.85
C ARG A 131 12.44 4.50 -6.00
N LEU A 132 11.66 3.47 -5.62
CA LEU A 132 10.54 3.65 -4.71
C LEU A 132 11.01 4.20 -3.36
N MET A 133 12.10 3.64 -2.83
CA MET A 133 12.71 4.09 -1.59
C MET A 133 13.18 5.55 -1.63
N ARG A 134 13.72 5.99 -2.77
CA ARG A 134 14.11 7.39 -2.97
C ARG A 134 12.90 8.32 -2.94
N ILE A 135 11.80 7.96 -3.61
CA ILE A 135 10.58 8.79 -3.59
C ILE A 135 10.03 8.90 -2.16
N ILE A 136 9.94 7.80 -1.42
CA ILE A 136 9.48 7.83 -0.02
C ILE A 136 10.40 8.73 0.82
N ASP A 137 11.70 8.62 0.63
CA ASP A 137 12.68 9.39 1.38
C ASP A 137 12.60 10.89 1.08
N GLU A 138 12.46 11.26 -0.20
CA GLU A 138 12.26 12.64 -0.62
C GLU A 138 11.03 13.25 0.07
N VAL A 139 9.89 12.53 0.07
CA VAL A 139 8.66 13.00 0.73
C VAL A 139 8.80 13.00 2.26
N ALA A 140 9.40 11.96 2.85
CA ALA A 140 9.59 11.88 4.30
C ALA A 140 10.50 13.00 4.82
N ASN A 141 11.56 13.34 4.07
CA ASN A 141 12.46 14.42 4.43
C ASN A 141 11.79 15.79 4.24
N GLU A 142 10.98 15.97 3.22
CA GLU A 142 10.18 17.19 3.06
C GLU A 142 9.17 17.37 4.21
N VAL A 143 8.45 16.31 4.56
CA VAL A 143 7.52 16.25 5.70
C VAL A 143 8.19 16.60 7.02
N LEU A 144 9.41 16.10 7.25
CA LEU A 144 10.17 16.37 8.47
C LEU A 144 10.77 17.78 8.49
N GLY A 145 10.49 18.61 7.48
CA GLY A 145 11.06 19.94 7.35
C GLY A 145 12.56 19.93 7.03
N LEU A 146 13.14 18.78 6.64
CA LEU A 146 14.55 18.64 6.28
C LEU A 146 14.87 19.24 4.90
N ARG A 147 13.88 19.89 4.26
CA ARG A 147 14.03 20.73 3.06
C ARG A 147 13.48 22.13 3.34
N PRO A 148 14.25 22.99 4.05
CA PRO A 148 13.79 24.30 4.49
C PRO A 148 13.32 25.21 3.34
N GLU A 149 13.88 25.00 2.14
CA GLU A 149 13.57 25.77 0.94
C GLU A 149 12.12 25.60 0.44
N GLN A 150 11.48 24.47 0.76
CA GLN A 150 10.16 24.14 0.22
C GLN A 150 9.01 24.52 1.17
N GLN A 151 9.18 24.40 2.50
CA GLN A 151 8.10 24.69 3.46
C GLN A 151 8.63 25.41 4.72
N PRO A 152 9.03 26.69 4.59
CA PRO A 152 9.77 27.38 5.64
C PRO A 152 8.98 27.50 6.95
N GLU A 153 7.66 27.68 6.92
CA GLU A 153 6.85 27.81 8.14
C GLU A 153 6.76 26.50 8.93
N HIS A 154 6.47 25.38 8.25
CA HIS A 154 6.40 24.07 8.87
C HIS A 154 7.76 23.63 9.41
N THR A 155 8.82 23.80 8.61
CA THR A 155 10.20 23.55 9.05
C THR A 155 10.54 24.35 10.31
N ARG A 156 10.22 25.65 10.35
CA ARG A 156 10.46 26.49 11.54
C ARG A 156 9.72 25.98 12.78
N ALA A 157 8.48 25.53 12.62
CA ALA A 157 7.71 24.98 13.74
C ALA A 157 8.35 23.67 14.27
N VAL A 158 8.75 22.76 13.38
CA VAL A 158 9.46 21.52 13.75
C VAL A 158 10.82 21.83 14.41
N GLU A 159 11.56 22.81 13.88
CA GLU A 159 12.82 23.29 14.44
C GLU A 159 12.65 23.93 15.82
N ALA A 160 11.62 24.75 16.01
CA ALA A 160 11.32 25.35 17.31
C ALA A 160 11.00 24.30 18.37
N GLU A 161 10.19 23.29 18.04
CA GLU A 161 9.87 22.18 18.96
C GLU A 161 11.10 21.32 19.29
N ALA A 162 11.94 21.02 18.28
CA ALA A 162 13.19 20.29 18.51
C ALA A 162 14.16 21.09 19.41
N GLU A 163 14.25 22.39 19.19
CA GLU A 163 15.06 23.31 19.99
C GLU A 163 14.54 23.43 21.43
N GLN A 164 13.22 23.48 21.62
CA GLN A 164 12.60 23.45 22.94
C GLN A 164 12.96 22.16 23.69
N LEU A 165 12.92 20.99 23.06
CA LEU A 165 13.34 19.72 23.68
C LEU A 165 14.83 19.70 24.04
N ARG A 166 15.68 20.34 23.21
CA ARG A 166 17.10 20.53 23.53
C ARG A 166 17.27 21.39 24.79
N GLN A 167 16.59 22.53 24.86
CA GLN A 167 16.63 23.42 26.04
C GLN A 167 16.11 22.73 27.30
N GLN A 168 15.05 21.91 27.20
CA GLN A 168 14.58 21.09 28.32
C GLN A 168 15.68 20.14 28.83
N ARG A 169 16.45 19.50 27.94
CA ARG A 169 17.59 18.65 28.36
C ARG A 169 18.74 19.45 28.97
N GLU A 170 19.02 20.65 28.46
CA GLU A 170 20.03 21.55 29.05
C GLU A 170 19.64 21.95 30.48
N GLN A 171 18.33 22.04 30.76
CA GLN A 171 17.76 22.20 32.10
C GLN A 171 17.69 20.88 32.91
N ARG A 172 18.37 19.82 32.44
CA ARG A 172 18.37 18.48 33.04
C ARG A 172 17.01 17.77 33.10
N ARG A 173 16.02 18.23 32.35
CA ARG A 173 14.73 17.54 32.27
C ARG A 173 14.87 16.18 31.56
N GLY A 174 14.02 15.26 31.97
CA GLY A 174 13.98 13.88 31.55
C GLY A 174 14.97 12.98 32.27
N VAL A 175 15.84 13.47 33.14
CA VAL A 175 16.65 12.58 34.00
C VAL A 175 15.73 11.93 35.06
N PRO A 176 15.92 10.65 35.42
CA PRO A 176 15.13 10.01 36.47
C PRO A 176 15.18 10.81 37.78
N GLY A 177 14.01 11.14 38.33
CA GLY A 177 13.86 11.99 39.52
C GLY A 177 13.70 13.48 39.25
N GLU A 178 13.99 13.95 38.03
CA GLU A 178 13.76 15.33 37.59
C GLU A 178 12.41 15.45 36.83
N GLU A 179 12.04 16.67 36.43
CA GLU A 179 10.87 16.89 35.56
C GLU A 179 11.04 16.15 34.22
N PRO A 180 9.99 15.50 33.67
CA PRO A 180 10.10 14.81 32.39
C PRO A 180 10.29 15.78 31.22
N LEU A 181 10.80 15.26 30.10
CA LEU A 181 10.71 15.96 28.81
C LEU A 181 9.26 16.03 28.36
N GLU A 182 8.77 17.22 28.04
CA GLU A 182 7.42 17.44 27.54
C GLU A 182 7.45 17.47 26.02
N VAL A 183 6.87 16.44 25.40
CA VAL A 183 6.66 16.40 23.96
C VAL A 183 5.27 16.94 23.67
N GLN A 184 5.21 18.10 23.00
CA GLN A 184 3.94 18.65 22.58
C GLN A 184 3.27 17.71 21.56
N PRO A 185 1.94 17.54 21.63
CA PRO A 185 1.22 16.88 20.57
C PRO A 185 1.37 17.60 19.22
N GLY A 186 0.95 16.94 18.16
CA GLY A 186 1.02 17.45 16.82
C GLY A 186 2.45 17.62 16.29
N VAL A 187 2.83 18.86 15.97
CA VAL A 187 4.19 19.23 15.48
C VAL A 187 5.28 18.80 16.45
N GLY A 188 5.02 18.82 17.77
CA GLY A 188 6.02 18.44 18.78
C GLY A 188 6.50 16.99 18.65
N ASN A 189 5.69 16.08 18.08
CA ASN A 189 6.15 14.72 17.75
C ASN A 189 7.23 14.73 16.65
N LEU A 190 7.07 15.59 15.64
CA LEU A 190 8.06 15.76 14.57
C LEU A 190 9.32 16.45 15.12
N GLY A 191 9.14 17.44 15.99
CA GLY A 191 10.22 18.08 16.75
C GLY A 191 11.02 17.06 17.55
N ALA A 192 10.34 16.16 18.27
CA ALA A 192 10.97 15.04 18.98
C ALA A 192 11.77 14.14 18.02
N ILE A 193 11.19 13.73 16.89
CA ILE A 193 11.91 12.92 15.89
C ILE A 193 13.20 13.61 15.42
N MET A 194 13.13 14.91 15.12
CA MET A 194 14.30 15.67 14.66
C MET A 194 15.35 15.85 15.75
N ASP A 195 14.90 16.16 16.96
CA ASP A 195 15.76 16.30 18.13
C ASP A 195 16.52 15.00 18.44
N TYR A 196 15.87 13.82 18.38
CA TYR A 196 16.55 12.53 18.53
C TYR A 196 17.61 12.28 17.46
N ARG A 197 17.35 12.69 16.21
CA ARG A 197 18.35 12.57 15.13
C ARG A 197 19.59 13.39 15.41
N ARG A 198 19.44 14.57 16.02
CA ARG A 198 20.55 15.45 16.43
C ARG A 198 21.28 14.88 17.66
N GLN A 199 20.54 14.26 18.59
CA GLN A 199 21.08 13.76 19.86
C GLN A 199 21.89 12.46 19.75
N VAL A 200 21.89 11.76 18.61
CA VAL A 200 22.55 10.45 18.45
C VAL A 200 23.96 10.38 19.02
N ALA A 201 24.74 11.45 18.91
CA ALA A 201 26.11 11.51 19.40
C ALA A 201 26.24 11.60 20.94
N GLY A 202 25.20 12.04 21.66
CA GLY A 202 25.29 12.42 23.09
C GLY A 202 24.68 11.46 24.11
N ALA A 203 23.80 10.52 23.71
CA ALA A 203 23.04 9.69 24.66
C ALA A 203 23.85 8.49 25.17
N ARG A 204 24.19 8.44 26.47
CA ARG A 204 25.08 7.39 27.02
C ARG A 204 24.39 6.03 27.11
N GLN A 205 25.13 4.94 26.85
CA GLN A 205 24.65 3.60 27.16
C GLN A 205 24.32 3.48 28.66
N GLY A 206 23.18 2.88 28.97
CA GLY A 206 22.64 2.75 30.32
C GLY A 206 21.88 3.98 30.81
N GLN A 207 21.85 5.07 30.04
CA GLN A 207 21.02 6.23 30.38
C GLN A 207 19.55 5.84 30.36
N THR A 208 18.79 6.34 31.34
CA THR A 208 17.33 6.30 31.36
C THR A 208 16.83 7.72 31.18
N GLN A 209 15.69 7.87 30.50
CA GLN A 209 15.04 9.15 30.30
C GLN A 209 13.53 9.05 30.49
N ASN A 210 12.94 10.07 31.10
CA ASN A 210 11.52 10.23 31.32
C ASN A 210 10.94 11.27 30.35
N VAL A 211 9.91 10.89 29.62
CA VAL A 211 9.28 11.69 28.56
C VAL A 211 7.77 11.67 28.75
N ARG A 212 7.11 12.82 28.80
CA ARG A 212 5.66 12.93 28.81
C ARG A 212 5.14 13.00 27.38
N VAL A 213 4.27 12.07 27.02
CA VAL A 213 3.58 12.00 25.72
C VAL A 213 2.08 12.01 25.97
N GLY A 214 1.39 13.04 25.47
CA GLY A 214 -0.06 13.19 25.67
C GLY A 214 -0.46 13.17 27.16
N GLY A 215 0.30 13.87 28.01
CA GLY A 215 0.06 13.90 29.46
C GLY A 215 0.59 12.70 30.24
N THR A 216 1.03 11.63 29.55
CA THR A 216 1.40 10.36 30.17
C THR A 216 2.92 10.18 30.22
N LEU A 217 3.45 9.83 31.39
CA LEU A 217 4.88 9.64 31.62
C LEU A 217 5.36 8.33 31.00
N VAL A 218 6.36 8.38 30.14
CA VAL A 218 6.97 7.24 29.47
C VAL A 218 8.45 7.21 29.81
N GLU A 219 8.93 6.07 30.31
CA GLU A 219 10.35 5.85 30.57
C GLU A 219 11.00 5.16 29.36
N GLU A 220 12.20 5.60 28.99
CA GLU A 220 13.02 4.98 27.97
C GLU A 220 14.44 4.71 28.46
N SER A 221 15.01 3.57 28.07
CA SER A 221 16.35 3.14 28.47
C SER A 221 17.24 2.83 27.26
N PHE A 222 18.45 3.38 27.26
CA PHE A 222 19.41 3.30 26.16
C PHE A 222 20.32 2.10 26.37
N HIS A 223 20.08 0.97 25.68
CA HIS A 223 20.80 -0.28 25.93
C HIS A 223 22.09 -0.46 25.12
N GLU A 224 22.17 0.14 23.94
CA GLU A 224 23.34 0.03 23.05
C GLU A 224 23.51 1.40 22.40
N GLN A 225 24.68 2.04 22.55
CA GLN A 225 24.99 3.27 21.83
C GLN A 225 25.94 2.95 20.66
N ARG A 226 25.72 3.59 19.52
CA ARG A 226 26.64 3.55 18.39
C ARG A 226 26.86 4.95 17.88
N VAL A 227 28.08 5.23 17.44
CA VAL A 227 28.55 6.59 17.05
C VAL A 227 27.71 7.23 15.93
N VAL A 228 27.08 6.42 15.06
CA VAL A 228 26.53 6.89 13.77
C VAL A 228 24.99 6.82 13.70
N ALA A 229 24.30 6.19 14.65
CA ALA A 229 22.83 6.15 14.64
C ALA A 229 22.24 5.85 16.02
N LEU A 230 20.94 6.15 16.19
CA LEU A 230 20.18 5.69 17.34
C LEU A 230 20.37 4.19 17.52
N GLY A 231 20.87 3.80 18.69
CA GLY A 231 21.02 2.40 19.05
C GLY A 231 19.73 1.81 19.61
N ASN A 232 19.82 0.74 20.39
CA ASN A 232 18.61 0.10 20.90
C ASN A 232 18.09 0.90 22.10
N ILE A 233 16.94 1.56 21.91
CA ILE A 233 16.22 2.26 22.97
C ILE A 233 15.02 1.38 23.29
N ARG A 234 14.85 1.08 24.57
CA ARG A 234 13.69 0.36 25.09
C ARG A 234 12.72 1.39 25.66
N VAL A 235 11.46 1.28 25.30
CA VAL A 235 10.38 2.05 25.93
C VAL A 235 9.70 1.15 26.96
N GLU A 236 9.72 1.54 28.22
CA GLU A 236 9.07 0.78 29.29
C GLU A 236 7.54 0.90 29.20
N GLY A 237 6.84 -0.14 29.64
CA GLY A 237 5.39 -0.23 29.51
C GLY A 237 4.89 -0.63 28.11
N VAL A 238 5.79 -0.83 27.14
CA VAL A 238 5.44 -1.31 25.79
C VAL A 238 5.96 -2.73 25.58
N GLY A 239 5.06 -3.65 25.32
CA GLY A 239 5.36 -5.02 24.96
C GLY A 239 6.21 -5.75 26.01
N GLY A 240 5.98 -5.52 27.31
CA GLY A 240 6.61 -6.21 28.45
C GLY A 240 8.14 -6.06 28.58
N ARG A 241 8.90 -6.53 27.58
CA ARG A 241 10.36 -6.43 27.45
C ARG A 241 10.81 -5.59 26.26
N GLY A 242 9.93 -4.73 25.71
CA GLY A 242 10.23 -3.89 24.55
C GLY A 242 10.45 -4.66 23.25
N ARG A 243 9.88 -5.86 23.10
CA ARG A 243 9.99 -6.65 21.85
C ARG A 243 8.76 -6.42 20.99
N TYR A 244 8.95 -6.27 19.69
CA TYR A 244 7.85 -6.08 18.73
C TYR A 244 6.77 -7.17 18.77
N ARG A 245 7.14 -8.44 18.99
CA ARG A 245 6.15 -9.51 19.09
C ARG A 245 5.22 -9.33 20.30
N ASP A 246 5.74 -8.73 21.38
CA ASP A 246 5.02 -8.55 22.63
C ASP A 246 4.05 -7.34 22.47
N ILE A 247 4.37 -6.37 21.60
CA ILE A 247 3.45 -5.30 21.16
C ILE A 247 2.18 -5.87 20.51
N ALA A 248 2.33 -6.84 19.58
CA ALA A 248 1.17 -7.45 18.95
C ALA A 248 0.25 -8.13 19.98
N GLN A 249 0.83 -8.77 20.99
CA GLN A 249 0.08 -9.40 22.07
C GLN A 249 -0.62 -8.37 22.96
N GLU A 250 0.07 -7.27 23.28
CA GLU A 250 -0.50 -6.17 24.04
C GLU A 250 -1.67 -5.52 23.31
N LEU A 251 -1.53 -5.22 22.03
CA LEU A 251 -2.63 -4.68 21.22
C LEU A 251 -3.81 -5.66 21.11
N ALA A 252 -3.53 -6.96 20.96
CA ALA A 252 -4.58 -7.98 21.00
C ALA A 252 -5.28 -8.04 22.37
N ASN A 253 -4.57 -7.80 23.47
CA ASN A 253 -5.16 -7.68 24.80
C ASN A 253 -6.02 -6.42 24.93
N VAL A 254 -5.59 -5.27 24.38
CA VAL A 254 -6.42 -4.06 24.31
C VAL A 254 -7.73 -4.35 23.58
N GLN A 255 -7.68 -5.02 22.43
CA GLN A 255 -8.89 -5.41 21.69
C GLN A 255 -9.81 -6.30 22.53
N ARG A 256 -9.26 -7.30 23.23
CA ARG A 256 -10.03 -8.23 24.06
C ARG A 256 -10.69 -7.53 25.25
N LEU A 257 -9.96 -6.63 25.91
CA LEU A 257 -10.44 -5.93 27.11
C LEU A 257 -11.48 -4.85 26.78
N THR A 258 -11.27 -4.12 25.68
CA THR A 258 -12.09 -2.94 25.35
C THR A 258 -13.17 -3.21 24.31
N GLY A 259 -13.12 -4.35 23.62
CA GLY A 259 -13.95 -4.62 22.45
C GLY A 259 -13.56 -3.79 21.22
N ALA A 260 -12.49 -2.99 21.28
CA ALA A 260 -12.08 -2.13 20.18
C ALA A 260 -11.59 -2.92 18.96
N SER A 261 -11.93 -2.43 17.78
CA SER A 261 -11.32 -2.88 16.54
C SER A 261 -9.88 -2.34 16.41
N GLU A 262 -9.04 -2.98 15.59
CA GLU A 262 -7.70 -2.43 15.31
C GLU A 262 -7.77 -1.05 14.67
N GLN A 263 -8.82 -0.75 13.88
CA GLN A 263 -9.08 0.58 13.35
C GLN A 263 -9.33 1.60 14.48
N GLY A 264 -10.09 1.21 15.52
CA GLY A 264 -10.31 2.02 16.71
C GLY A 264 -8.99 2.32 17.44
N ILE A 265 -8.14 1.30 17.61
CA ILE A 265 -6.80 1.46 18.21
C ILE A 265 -5.90 2.36 17.35
N ALA A 266 -5.86 2.17 16.03
CA ALA A 266 -5.10 3.03 15.13
C ALA A 266 -5.58 4.49 15.20
N THR A 267 -6.89 4.71 15.35
CA THR A 267 -7.48 6.03 15.57
C THR A 267 -7.06 6.62 16.92
N ALA A 268 -7.07 5.84 17.99
CA ALA A 268 -6.60 6.28 19.30
C ALA A 268 -5.12 6.69 19.29
N LEU A 269 -4.25 5.96 18.58
CA LEU A 269 -2.84 6.33 18.40
C LEU A 269 -2.68 7.65 17.62
N ARG A 270 -3.49 7.88 16.59
CA ARG A 270 -3.52 9.18 15.88
C ARG A 270 -4.05 10.31 16.76
N ASN A 271 -5.08 10.08 17.55
CA ASN A 271 -5.63 11.10 18.45
C ASN A 271 -4.59 11.50 19.50
N LEU A 272 -3.93 10.52 20.11
CA LEU A 272 -2.88 10.77 21.08
C LEU A 272 -1.72 11.57 20.49
N ALA A 273 -1.27 11.20 19.28
CA ALA A 273 -0.23 11.94 18.57
C ALA A 273 -0.66 13.39 18.27
N ARG A 274 -1.94 13.64 17.95
CA ARG A 274 -2.45 14.99 17.67
C ARG A 274 -2.83 15.81 18.90
N GLY A 275 -3.00 15.17 20.05
CA GLY A 275 -3.57 15.80 21.24
C GLY A 275 -5.11 15.91 21.17
N ASP A 276 -5.74 15.13 20.29
CA ASP A 276 -7.19 15.06 20.19
C ASP A 276 -7.81 14.25 21.34
N PRO A 277 -9.10 14.44 21.65
CA PRO A 277 -9.80 13.62 22.63
C PRO A 277 -9.70 12.13 22.35
N MET A 278 -9.39 11.36 23.38
CA MET A 278 -9.25 9.91 23.27
C MET A 278 -10.63 9.24 23.13
N PRO A 279 -10.75 8.18 22.31
CA PRO A 279 -12.03 7.49 22.12
C PRO A 279 -12.60 6.94 23.44
N GLY A 280 -13.93 6.84 23.52
CA GLY A 280 -14.64 6.36 24.72
C GLY A 280 -14.23 4.94 25.16
N PHE A 281 -13.77 4.08 24.24
CA PHE A 281 -13.26 2.76 24.60
C PHE A 281 -11.93 2.79 25.36
N VAL A 282 -11.22 3.93 25.37
CA VAL A 282 -10.01 4.16 26.17
C VAL A 282 -10.37 4.83 27.48
N THR A 283 -11.13 5.93 27.43
CA THR A 283 -11.43 6.77 28.61
C THR A 283 -12.50 6.19 29.53
N GLY A 284 -13.42 5.38 29.00
CA GLY A 284 -14.52 4.76 29.75
C GLY A 284 -14.17 3.44 30.43
N GLN A 285 -12.92 2.98 30.36
CA GLN A 285 -12.51 1.70 30.92
C GLN A 285 -12.03 1.83 32.37
N PRO A 286 -12.29 0.83 33.24
CA PRO A 286 -11.75 0.83 34.61
C PRO A 286 -10.22 0.93 34.65
N ASN A 287 -9.53 0.47 33.61
CA ASN A 287 -8.08 0.52 33.46
C ASN A 287 -7.61 1.60 32.45
N ALA A 288 -8.36 2.69 32.28
CA ALA A 288 -8.07 3.77 31.33
C ALA A 288 -6.62 4.29 31.42
N GLN A 289 -6.08 4.42 32.64
CA GLN A 289 -4.70 4.87 32.85
C GLN A 289 -3.67 3.90 32.26
N ASN A 290 -3.84 2.59 32.47
CA ASN A 290 -2.93 1.58 31.91
C ASN A 290 -3.02 1.53 30.38
N LEU A 291 -4.24 1.66 29.83
CA LEU A 291 -4.43 1.75 28.38
C LEU A 291 -3.75 3.00 27.81
N MET A 292 -3.87 4.14 28.49
CA MET A 292 -3.20 5.37 28.10
C MET A 292 -1.67 5.21 28.12
N GLN A 293 -1.14 4.59 29.18
CA GLN A 293 0.28 4.28 29.31
C GLN A 293 0.80 3.44 28.13
N SER A 294 0.10 2.37 27.79
CA SER A 294 0.42 1.51 26.65
C SER A 294 0.42 2.28 25.34
N LEU A 295 -0.62 3.09 25.08
CA LEU A 295 -0.73 3.88 23.84
C LEU A 295 0.33 5.00 23.77
N ALA A 296 0.62 5.68 24.87
CA ALA A 296 1.66 6.70 24.96
C ALA A 296 3.05 6.11 24.73
N GLY A 297 3.35 4.98 25.36
CA GLY A 297 4.57 4.24 25.10
C GLY A 297 4.69 3.80 23.64
N LEU A 298 3.59 3.35 23.02
CA LEU A 298 3.61 2.92 21.61
C LEU A 298 3.84 4.09 20.65
N THR A 299 3.16 5.22 20.88
CA THR A 299 3.40 6.47 20.14
C THR A 299 4.86 6.90 20.31
N ARG A 300 5.40 6.79 21.53
CA ARG A 300 6.80 7.11 21.80
C ARG A 300 7.77 6.21 21.03
N LEU A 301 7.53 4.89 21.04
CA LEU A 301 8.31 3.93 20.27
C LEU A 301 8.31 4.31 18.77
N PHE A 302 7.16 4.68 18.22
CA PHE A 302 7.06 5.11 16.84
C PHE A 302 7.88 6.37 16.51
N GLN A 303 7.94 7.35 17.41
CA GLN A 303 8.82 8.51 17.25
C GLN A 303 10.30 8.07 17.20
N LEU A 304 10.72 7.19 18.11
CA LEU A 304 12.10 6.70 18.15
C LEU A 304 12.46 5.93 16.87
N GLU A 305 11.53 5.11 16.35
CA GLU A 305 11.73 4.41 15.08
C GLU A 305 11.78 5.35 13.88
N ALA A 306 10.91 6.37 13.85
CA ALA A 306 10.93 7.42 12.84
C ALA A 306 12.25 8.22 12.85
N ALA A 307 12.87 8.37 14.01
CA ALA A 307 14.16 9.02 14.15
C ALA A 307 15.34 8.18 13.64
N ARG A 308 15.21 6.86 13.47
CA ARG A 308 16.32 5.98 13.02
C ARG A 308 16.75 6.20 11.57
N ALA A 309 15.85 6.63 10.70
CA ALA A 309 16.15 6.89 9.29
C ALA A 309 15.12 7.83 8.66
N GLY A 310 15.51 8.60 7.63
CA GLY A 310 14.66 9.52 6.87
C GLY A 310 13.28 8.95 6.57
N VAL A 311 13.27 7.85 5.80
CA VAL A 311 12.08 7.09 5.41
C VAL A 311 11.21 6.56 6.55
N ALA A 312 11.76 6.38 7.75
CA ALA A 312 11.03 5.73 8.84
C ALA A 312 9.90 6.61 9.39
N ALA A 313 10.02 7.93 9.27
CA ALA A 313 8.96 8.87 9.64
C ALA A 313 7.67 8.71 8.81
N ALA A 314 7.79 8.17 7.59
CA ALA A 314 6.65 7.86 6.74
C ALA A 314 6.02 6.49 7.07
N HIS A 315 6.78 5.55 7.64
CA HIS A 315 6.29 4.18 7.83
C HIS A 315 5.20 4.07 8.91
N VAL A 316 5.25 4.89 9.95
CA VAL A 316 4.25 4.84 11.04
C VAL A 316 2.88 5.34 10.55
N PRO A 317 2.75 6.52 9.91
CA PRO A 317 1.49 6.92 9.28
C PRO A 317 0.97 5.86 8.29
N MET A 318 1.85 5.31 7.45
CA MET A 318 1.49 4.22 6.53
C MET A 318 0.95 2.97 7.24
N LEU A 319 1.57 2.58 8.37
CA LEU A 319 1.11 1.45 9.16
C LEU A 319 -0.31 1.70 9.68
N LEU A 320 -0.52 2.85 10.32
CA LEU A 320 -1.83 3.20 10.89
C LEU A 320 -2.90 3.32 9.83
N ASP A 321 -2.56 3.77 8.62
CA ASP A 321 -3.47 3.79 7.47
C ASP A 321 -3.88 2.38 7.05
N MET A 322 -2.91 1.48 6.84
CA MET A 322 -3.23 0.09 6.45
C MET A 322 -4.04 -0.65 7.51
N VAL A 323 -3.84 -0.33 8.79
CA VAL A 323 -4.61 -0.92 9.88
C VAL A 323 -6.03 -0.34 9.95
N ALA A 324 -6.16 0.98 9.75
CA ALA A 324 -7.45 1.65 9.75
C ALA A 324 -8.29 1.38 8.49
N HIS A 325 -7.67 0.88 7.42
CA HIS A 325 -8.31 0.68 6.13
C HIS A 325 -9.31 -0.51 6.14
N SER A 326 -10.52 -0.28 5.65
CA SER A 326 -11.56 -1.29 5.46
C SER A 326 -11.49 -1.88 4.04
N GLY A 327 -10.54 -2.81 3.79
CA GLY A 327 -10.34 -3.36 2.44
C GLY A 327 -9.53 -4.65 2.42
N SER A 328 -9.38 -5.25 1.24
CA SER A 328 -8.65 -6.52 1.05
C SER A 328 -7.15 -6.39 1.32
N GLN A 329 -6.60 -5.18 1.25
CA GLN A 329 -5.20 -4.89 1.58
C GLN A 329 -4.95 -4.53 3.05
N ARG A 330 -5.97 -4.58 3.91
CA ARG A 330 -5.83 -4.30 5.36
C ARG A 330 -4.67 -5.09 5.96
N MET A 331 -3.90 -4.43 6.81
CA MET A 331 -2.86 -5.06 7.64
C MET A 331 -3.35 -5.10 9.07
N SER A 332 -3.19 -6.24 9.76
CA SER A 332 -3.41 -6.29 11.21
C SER A 332 -2.15 -5.87 11.96
N PHE A 333 -2.27 -5.40 13.20
CA PHE A 333 -1.11 -5.16 14.05
C PHE A 333 -0.33 -6.45 14.30
N GLN A 334 -1.04 -7.58 14.38
CA GLN A 334 -0.41 -8.89 14.48
C GLN A 334 0.49 -9.16 13.27
N GLU A 335 0.03 -8.92 12.04
CA GLU A 335 0.84 -9.08 10.83
C GLU A 335 1.98 -8.06 10.74
N ALA A 336 1.75 -6.83 11.22
CA ALA A 336 2.75 -5.78 11.24
C ALA A 336 3.95 -6.14 12.12
N PHE A 337 3.74 -6.75 13.29
CA PHE A 337 4.79 -6.94 14.30
C PHE A 337 5.19 -8.39 14.57
N SER A 338 4.30 -9.36 14.37
CA SER A 338 4.57 -10.76 14.72
C SER A 338 5.37 -11.47 13.65
N SER A 339 6.29 -12.35 14.08
CA SER A 339 7.05 -13.20 13.18
C SER A 339 6.13 -14.17 12.45
N ILE A 340 6.10 -14.09 11.13
CA ILE A 340 5.62 -15.19 10.29
C ILE A 340 6.77 -16.21 10.25
N PRO A 341 6.59 -17.47 10.71
CA PRO A 341 7.69 -18.45 10.85
C PRO A 341 8.52 -18.65 9.59
N GLU A 342 7.89 -18.47 8.43
CA GLU A 342 8.50 -18.65 7.10
C GLU A 342 9.38 -17.45 6.67
N ARG A 343 9.35 -16.32 7.39
CA ARG A 343 10.08 -15.11 7.01
C ARG A 343 11.48 -15.07 7.61
N ARG A 344 12.49 -14.96 6.73
CA ARG A 344 13.88 -14.69 7.11
C ARG A 344 13.96 -13.38 7.90
N GLY A 345 14.74 -13.37 8.98
CA GLY A 345 14.99 -12.18 9.81
C GLY A 345 14.03 -11.96 10.99
N GLY A 346 12.96 -12.75 11.14
CA GLY A 346 12.00 -12.64 12.25
C GLY A 346 11.17 -11.34 12.23
N GLY A 347 10.16 -11.21 13.10
CA GLY A 347 9.26 -10.05 13.14
C GLY A 347 8.28 -9.97 11.96
N GLY A 348 7.42 -8.95 11.97
CA GLY A 348 6.34 -8.77 11.01
C GLY A 348 6.71 -7.94 9.78
N LEU A 349 5.68 -7.43 9.07
CA LEU A 349 5.85 -6.65 7.83
C LEU A 349 6.29 -5.19 8.10
N PHE A 350 6.08 -4.66 9.31
CA PHE A 350 6.57 -3.34 9.67
C PHE A 350 8.10 -3.35 9.69
N PRO A 351 8.79 -2.49 8.92
CA PRO A 351 10.24 -2.59 8.75
C PRO A 351 11.05 -2.56 10.05
N ALA A 352 10.62 -1.80 11.06
CA ALA A 352 11.32 -1.72 12.33
C ALA A 352 11.18 -2.99 13.19
N SER A 353 10.17 -3.82 12.92
CA SER A 353 9.93 -5.05 13.69
C SER A 353 10.92 -6.19 13.39
N GLN A 354 11.73 -6.05 12.34
CA GLN A 354 12.74 -7.04 11.96
C GLN A 354 13.79 -7.20 13.06
N ARG A 355 14.25 -8.43 13.33
CA ARG A 355 15.40 -8.63 14.21
C ARG A 355 16.64 -7.99 13.59
N GLY A 356 17.23 -7.03 14.31
CA GLY A 356 18.36 -6.26 13.80
C GLY A 356 17.97 -5.19 12.78
N ALA A 357 16.69 -4.75 12.77
CA ALA A 357 16.20 -3.67 11.92
C ALA A 357 17.11 -2.44 11.98
N GLY A 358 17.55 -2.01 13.17
CA GLY A 358 18.46 -0.86 13.30
C GLY A 358 19.77 -1.01 12.50
N ALA A 359 20.35 -2.22 12.45
CA ALA A 359 21.53 -2.48 11.63
C ALA A 359 21.21 -2.53 10.13
N GLY A 360 20.06 -3.12 9.76
CA GLY A 360 19.60 -3.14 8.37
C GLY A 360 19.30 -1.74 7.83
N MET A 361 18.62 -0.90 8.63
CA MET A 361 18.30 0.49 8.29
C MET A 361 19.57 1.32 8.09
N ARG A 362 20.55 1.21 8.99
CA ARG A 362 21.85 1.88 8.83
C ARG A 362 22.57 1.48 7.55
N ALA A 363 22.60 0.19 7.24
CA ALA A 363 23.25 -0.28 6.02
C ALA A 363 22.53 0.24 4.77
N VAL A 364 21.18 0.27 4.78
CA VAL A 364 20.38 0.89 3.70
C VAL A 364 20.64 2.40 3.59
N GLU A 365 20.85 3.10 4.70
CA GLU A 365 21.15 4.53 4.71
C GLU A 365 22.58 4.82 4.22
N ALA A 366 23.56 4.01 4.64
CA ALA A 366 24.95 4.15 4.25
C ALA A 366 25.15 4.02 2.74
N GLU A 367 24.37 3.16 2.06
CA GLU A 367 24.38 3.05 0.59
C GLU A 367 23.98 4.34 -0.13
N ARG A 368 23.38 5.30 0.57
CA ARG A 368 22.99 6.60 0.02
C ARG A 368 24.08 7.65 0.14
N VAL A 369 25.04 7.43 1.04
CA VAL A 369 26.17 8.35 1.26
C VAL A 369 27.36 7.83 0.43
N PRO A 370 27.75 8.53 -0.64
CA PRO A 370 28.89 8.10 -1.45
C PRO A 370 30.16 7.95 -0.59
N GLY A 371 30.86 6.82 -0.74
CA GLY A 371 32.13 6.57 -0.05
C GLY A 371 32.04 5.91 1.33
N VAL A 372 30.84 5.61 1.84
CA VAL A 372 30.69 4.87 3.10
C VAL A 372 30.48 3.37 2.82
N GLU A 373 31.54 2.58 2.90
CA GLU A 373 31.43 1.11 2.79
C GLU A 373 31.01 0.49 4.13
N TYR A 374 29.82 -0.13 4.16
CA TYR A 374 29.35 -0.91 5.30
C TYR A 374 29.62 -2.41 5.07
N ALA A 375 30.84 -2.85 5.39
CA ALA A 375 31.28 -4.23 5.17
C ALA A 375 30.49 -5.28 5.99
N SER A 376 29.81 -4.88 7.07
CA SER A 376 28.99 -5.79 7.89
C SER A 376 27.50 -5.51 7.71
N GLY A 377 26.75 -6.55 7.31
CA GLY A 377 25.29 -6.51 7.34
C GLY A 377 24.57 -6.45 5.99
N GLU A 378 25.24 -6.69 4.87
CA GLU A 378 24.61 -6.71 3.53
C GLU A 378 23.34 -7.58 3.50
N ARG A 379 23.37 -8.80 4.07
CA ARG A 379 22.17 -9.66 4.17
C ARG A 379 21.03 -9.00 4.95
N ARG A 380 21.35 -8.26 6.02
CA ARG A 380 20.34 -7.53 6.82
C ARG A 380 19.82 -6.32 6.06
N ALA A 381 20.67 -5.62 5.32
CA ALA A 381 20.31 -4.50 4.46
C ALA A 381 19.37 -4.94 3.32
N GLN A 382 19.69 -6.05 2.66
CA GLN A 382 18.87 -6.65 1.61
C GLN A 382 17.48 -7.05 2.15
N GLU A 383 17.43 -7.72 3.31
CA GLU A 383 16.15 -8.09 3.94
C GLU A 383 15.36 -6.85 4.39
N GLN A 384 16.03 -5.85 4.99
CA GLN A 384 15.39 -4.60 5.39
C GLN A 384 14.77 -3.88 4.17
N ARG A 385 15.53 -3.78 3.08
CA ARG A 385 15.07 -3.17 1.83
C ARG A 385 13.89 -3.93 1.24
N ARG A 386 13.98 -5.27 1.20
CA ARG A 386 12.89 -6.13 0.74
C ARG A 386 11.60 -5.83 1.52
N ARG A 387 11.69 -5.72 2.85
CA ARG A 387 10.55 -5.41 3.71
C ARG A 387 10.00 -4.02 3.53
N GLN A 388 10.85 -3.00 3.46
CA GLN A 388 10.40 -1.63 3.19
C GLN A 388 9.65 -1.54 1.85
N ILE A 389 10.19 -2.16 0.80
CA ILE A 389 9.54 -2.21 -0.52
C ILE A 389 8.21 -2.96 -0.43
N GLU A 390 8.17 -4.11 0.25
CA GLU A 390 6.94 -4.90 0.42
C GLU A 390 5.88 -4.11 1.19
N PHE A 391 6.27 -3.49 2.31
CA PHE A 391 5.43 -2.66 3.17
C PHE A 391 4.83 -1.48 2.39
N VAL A 392 5.66 -0.72 1.69
CA VAL A 392 5.18 0.45 0.93
C VAL A 392 4.33 0.03 -0.25
N ARG A 393 4.69 -1.05 -0.96
CA ARG A 393 3.86 -1.58 -2.05
C ARG A 393 2.47 -1.97 -1.56
N ARG A 394 2.36 -2.52 -0.36
CA ARG A 394 1.06 -2.85 0.23
C ARG A 394 0.29 -1.59 0.58
N TRP A 395 0.94 -0.60 1.20
CA TRP A 395 0.29 0.69 1.49
C TRP A 395 -0.22 1.36 0.22
N ILE A 396 0.60 1.43 -0.84
CA ILE A 396 0.19 1.95 -2.15
C ILE A 396 -1.05 1.22 -2.67
N ARG A 397 -1.09 -0.11 -2.60
CA ARG A 397 -2.26 -0.88 -3.03
C ARG A 397 -3.49 -0.60 -2.18
N ALA A 398 -3.34 -0.43 -0.86
CA ALA A 398 -4.45 -0.07 0.02
C ALA A 398 -5.00 1.32 -0.32
N GLN A 399 -4.13 2.31 -0.59
CA GLN A 399 -4.56 3.64 -1.03
C GLN A 399 -5.26 3.59 -2.39
N MET A 400 -4.73 2.80 -3.33
CA MET A 400 -5.37 2.58 -4.62
C MET A 400 -6.76 1.94 -4.46
N GLU A 401 -6.89 0.93 -3.60
CA GLU A 401 -8.18 0.28 -3.31
C GLU A 401 -9.18 1.26 -2.68
N ALA A 402 -8.75 2.09 -1.72
CA ALA A 402 -9.60 3.12 -1.10
C ALA A 402 -10.19 4.09 -2.11
N LEU A 403 -9.38 4.48 -3.09
CA LEU A 403 -9.71 5.52 -4.06
C LEU A 403 -10.34 4.95 -5.33
N ASP A 404 -10.67 3.64 -5.34
CA ASP A 404 -11.06 2.85 -6.52
C ASP A 404 -10.16 3.13 -7.74
N MET A 405 -8.88 3.42 -7.45
CA MET A 405 -7.94 3.96 -8.40
C MET A 405 -7.23 2.85 -9.14
N ASN A 406 -7.25 3.01 -10.44
CA ASN A 406 -6.79 2.01 -11.36
C ASN A 406 -6.11 2.72 -12.54
N PHE A 407 -4.78 2.60 -12.65
CA PHE A 407 -4.01 3.46 -13.58
C PHE A 407 -3.97 2.92 -15.01
N SER A 408 -4.31 3.76 -15.99
CA SER A 408 -4.18 3.48 -17.44
C SER A 408 -2.73 3.37 -17.91
N ASP A 409 -1.85 4.11 -17.25
CA ASP A 409 -0.55 4.54 -17.76
C ASP A 409 0.45 4.58 -16.60
N GLY A 410 1.70 4.22 -16.86
CA GLY A 410 2.77 4.38 -15.89
C GLY A 410 3.13 5.81 -15.59
N ASN A 411 2.84 6.76 -16.48
CA ASN A 411 2.93 8.16 -16.09
C ASN A 411 1.82 8.51 -15.10
N GLN A 412 0.65 7.87 -15.14
CA GLN A 412 -0.36 8.02 -14.09
C GLN A 412 0.02 7.29 -12.81
N VAL A 413 0.68 6.13 -12.88
CA VAL A 413 1.24 5.49 -11.67
C VAL A 413 2.37 6.34 -11.09
N ARG A 414 3.24 6.92 -11.91
CA ARG A 414 4.31 7.82 -11.44
C ARG A 414 3.74 9.14 -10.95
N ARG A 415 2.76 9.70 -11.64
CA ARG A 415 2.04 10.91 -11.23
C ARG A 415 1.27 10.63 -9.96
N PHE A 416 0.65 9.46 -9.82
CA PHE A 416 0.05 9.03 -8.57
C PHE A 416 1.13 8.87 -7.51
N ILE A 417 2.20 8.12 -7.75
CA ILE A 417 3.30 7.93 -6.78
C ILE A 417 4.03 9.25 -6.46
N ARG A 418 3.95 10.26 -7.31
CA ARG A 418 4.60 11.55 -7.11
C ARG A 418 3.65 12.60 -6.53
N GLU A 419 2.40 12.64 -6.93
CA GLU A 419 1.44 13.69 -6.55
C GLU A 419 0.43 13.10 -5.57
N SER A 420 -0.20 11.97 -5.88
CA SER A 420 -1.23 11.40 -5.01
C SER A 420 -0.70 10.58 -3.83
N PHE A 421 0.45 9.91 -3.98
CA PHE A 421 1.17 9.21 -2.91
C PHE A 421 1.86 10.23 -2.04
N GLU A 422 2.43 11.27 -2.64
CA GLU A 422 2.95 12.40 -1.87
C GLU A 422 1.80 13.07 -1.12
N ASN A 423 0.68 13.39 -1.76
CA ASN A 423 -0.49 13.96 -1.09
C ASN A 423 -1.11 12.99 -0.07
N ALA A 424 -1.22 11.70 -0.36
CA ALA A 424 -1.74 10.72 0.59
C ALA A 424 -0.78 10.50 1.76
N LEU A 425 0.54 10.58 1.52
CA LEU A 425 1.54 10.51 2.58
C LEU A 425 1.55 11.79 3.40
N ARG A 426 1.45 12.96 2.76
CA ARG A 426 1.26 14.26 3.41
C ARG A 426 -0.02 14.27 4.23
N GLN A 427 -1.11 13.76 3.69
CA GLN A 427 -2.39 13.63 4.39
C GLN A 427 -2.26 12.63 5.53
N SER A 428 -1.60 11.48 5.34
CA SER A 428 -1.38 10.48 6.39
C SER A 428 -0.57 11.04 7.55
N VAL A 429 0.52 11.73 7.23
CA VAL A 429 1.36 12.47 8.17
C VAL A 429 0.57 13.58 8.84
N SER A 430 -0.18 14.38 8.09
CA SER A 430 -1.04 15.45 8.60
C SER A 430 -2.10 14.91 9.55
N MET A 431 -2.77 13.81 9.19
CA MET A 431 -3.73 13.11 10.02
C MET A 431 -3.09 12.48 11.26
N HIS A 432 -1.79 12.16 11.23
CA HIS A 432 -1.10 11.58 12.38
C HIS A 432 -0.53 12.64 13.32
N TYR A 433 0.06 13.70 12.77
CA TYR A 433 0.77 14.75 13.51
C TYR A 433 0.01 16.08 13.56
N GLY A 434 -1.21 16.15 13.04
CA GLY A 434 -2.05 17.36 13.14
C GLY A 434 -1.49 18.58 12.44
N VAL A 435 -0.58 18.41 11.46
CA VAL A 435 0.06 19.52 10.74
C VAL A 435 -0.46 19.60 9.32
N ASP A 436 -0.97 20.76 8.90
CA ASP A 436 -1.41 20.96 7.51
C ASP A 436 -0.21 21.19 6.58
N ILE A 437 0.38 20.09 6.12
CA ILE A 437 1.44 20.06 5.11
C ILE A 437 0.90 19.90 3.68
N THR A 438 -0.43 20.04 3.51
CA THR A 438 -1.09 19.87 2.20
C THR A 438 -1.10 21.15 1.37
N ARG A 439 -0.85 22.31 1.99
CA ARG A 439 -0.70 23.58 1.28
C ARG A 439 0.60 23.61 0.49
N THR A 440 0.49 23.58 -0.83
CA THR A 440 1.60 23.92 -1.72
C THR A 440 1.97 25.39 -1.55
N PRO A 441 3.25 25.74 -1.35
CA PRO A 441 3.69 27.12 -1.36
C PRO A 441 3.35 27.76 -2.71
N GLY A 442 2.52 28.80 -2.71
CA GLY A 442 2.21 29.59 -3.91
C GLY A 442 0.97 29.18 -4.71
N SER A 443 0.07 28.36 -4.15
CA SER A 443 -1.27 28.08 -4.73
C SER A 443 -2.37 28.92 -4.12
#